data_AF-J7S2L8-F1
#
_entry.id   AF-J7S2L8-F1
#
_cell.length_a   1.000
_cell.length_b   1.000
_cell.length_c   1.000
_cell.angle_alpha   90.00
_cell.angle_beta   90.00
_cell.angle_gamma   90.00
#
_symmetry.space_group_name_H-M   'P 1'
#
loop_
_entity.id
_entity.type
_entity.pdbx_description
1 polymer ?
#
loop_
_entity_poly.entity_id
_entity_poly.type
_entity_poly.pdbx_seq_one_letter_code
_entity_poly.pdbx_strand_id
1 'polypeptide(L)'
;MTTKRNVQLRLDEWRNLCNHELLNLTPQAIAKLTETYTSTNESDVTMLTRWMKRFSLSGEGKKENSIASEKAREPKGLVLRTYQNGGFYIDGSGSVALQHIEHSIHTSLWKKYGKGIVHCSGCNPSGTKKHLEWFYLPINDLPYIFQNIDNFCLKKNGG
;
A
#
# COMPACT_ATOMS: atom_id res chain seq x y z
N MET A 1 -12.44 -15.77 -5.60
CA MET A 1 -12.37 -14.36 -6.06
C MET A 1 -13.69 -13.94 -6.70
N THR A 2 -14.06 -12.66 -6.61
CA THR A 2 -15.33 -12.12 -7.13
C THR A 2 -15.19 -11.71 -8.59
N THR A 3 -16.15 -12.10 -9.44
CA THR A 3 -16.08 -11.91 -10.91
C THR A 3 -16.85 -10.68 -11.41
N LYS A 4 -17.37 -9.85 -10.49
CA LYS A 4 -18.14 -8.65 -10.84
C LYS A 4 -17.26 -7.57 -11.47
N ARG A 5 -17.79 -6.86 -12.46
CA ARG A 5 -17.08 -5.79 -13.20
C ARG A 5 -16.87 -4.52 -12.36
N ASN A 6 -17.76 -4.24 -11.40
CA ASN A 6 -17.68 -3.04 -10.55
C ASN A 6 -16.87 -3.34 -9.29
N VAL A 7 -15.87 -2.50 -9.00
CA VAL A 7 -15.03 -2.58 -7.80
C VAL A 7 -15.87 -2.53 -6.53
N GLN A 8 -16.86 -1.64 -6.44
CA GLN A 8 -17.66 -1.49 -5.21
C GLN A 8 -18.48 -2.74 -4.91
N LEU A 9 -19.11 -3.34 -5.94
CA LEU A 9 -19.85 -4.59 -5.77
C LEU A 9 -18.94 -5.72 -5.26
N ARG A 10 -17.69 -5.76 -5.73
CA ARG A 10 -16.71 -6.74 -5.23
C ARG A 10 -16.38 -6.48 -3.76
N LEU A 11 -16.17 -5.22 -3.36
CA LEU A 11 -15.91 -4.86 -1.97
C LEU A 11 -17.09 -5.19 -1.06
N ASP A 12 -18.32 -4.95 -1.51
CA ASP A 12 -19.53 -5.31 -0.76
C ASP A 12 -19.69 -6.83 -0.62
N GLU A 13 -19.38 -7.62 -1.65
CA GLU A 13 -19.34 -9.09 -1.55
C GLU A 13 -18.33 -9.54 -0.49
N TRP A 14 -17.12 -8.97 -0.50
CA TRP A 14 -16.12 -9.28 0.52
C TRP A 14 -16.55 -8.86 1.93
N ARG A 15 -17.16 -7.68 2.07
CA ARG A 15 -17.70 -7.16 3.34
C ARG A 15 -18.76 -8.10 3.90
N ASN A 16 -19.68 -8.56 3.06
CA ASN A 16 -20.77 -9.46 3.46
C ASN A 16 -20.25 -10.87 3.81
N LEU A 17 -19.19 -11.34 3.13
CA LEU A 17 -18.59 -12.65 3.41
C LEU A 17 -17.78 -12.67 4.71
N CYS A 18 -17.09 -11.57 5.02
CA CYS A 18 -16.17 -11.50 6.14
C CYS A 18 -16.71 -10.69 7.33
N ASN A 19 -17.87 -10.04 7.22
CA ASN A 19 -18.45 -9.15 8.23
C ASN A 19 -17.46 -8.10 8.79
N HIS A 20 -16.49 -7.67 7.96
CA HIS A 20 -15.49 -6.68 8.33
C HIS A 20 -15.58 -5.49 7.39
N GLU A 21 -15.30 -4.31 7.95
CA GLU A 21 -15.13 -3.11 7.14
C GLU A 21 -13.87 -3.25 6.28
N LEU A 22 -14.01 -2.92 5.00
CA LEU A 22 -12.94 -2.97 4.03
C LEU A 22 -12.64 -1.56 3.55
N LEU A 23 -11.36 -1.19 3.66
CA LEU A 23 -10.84 0.07 3.15
C LEU A 23 -10.12 -0.21 1.83
N ASN A 24 -10.64 0.37 0.74
CA ASN A 24 -9.96 0.30 -0.54
C ASN A 24 -8.77 1.26 -0.55
N LEU A 25 -7.57 0.72 -0.75
CA LEU A 25 -6.36 1.53 -0.85
C LEU A 25 -6.28 2.18 -2.24
N THR A 26 -6.47 3.49 -2.28
CA THR A 26 -6.28 4.30 -3.49
C THR A 26 -4.87 4.87 -3.55
N PRO A 27 -4.34 5.22 -4.74
CA PRO A 27 -3.03 5.85 -4.86
C PRO A 27 -2.89 7.14 -4.02
N GLN A 28 -3.98 7.90 -3.91
CA GLN A 28 -4.04 9.10 -3.06
C GLN A 28 -3.98 8.74 -1.57
N ALA A 29 -4.68 7.69 -1.14
CA ALA A 29 -4.61 7.21 0.24
C ALA A 29 -3.21 6.70 0.58
N ILE A 30 -2.54 6.00 -0.34
CA ILE A 30 -1.16 5.52 -0.17
C ILE A 30 -0.19 6.69 -0.04
N ALA A 31 -0.34 7.73 -0.87
CA ALA A 31 0.50 8.91 -0.76
C ALA A 31 0.40 9.54 0.63
N LYS A 32 -0.83 9.72 1.13
CA LYS A 32 -1.09 10.24 2.49
C LYS A 32 -0.52 9.33 3.57
N LEU A 33 -0.73 8.01 3.46
CA LEU A 33 -0.22 7.03 4.42
C LEU A 33 1.31 7.00 4.47
N THR A 34 1.95 7.12 3.32
CA THR A 34 3.42 7.12 3.23
C THR A 34 3.96 8.41 3.85
N GLU A 35 3.35 9.55 3.55
CA GLU A 35 3.72 10.85 4.13
C GLU A 35 3.62 10.83 5.66
N THR A 36 2.47 10.43 6.22
CA THR A 36 2.28 10.37 7.68
C THR A 36 3.23 9.38 8.35
N TYR A 37 3.50 8.24 7.71
CA TYR A 37 4.44 7.25 8.23
C TYR A 37 5.89 7.75 8.24
N THR A 38 6.29 8.54 7.24
CA THR A 38 7.62 9.16 7.21
C THR A 38 7.76 10.28 8.26
N SER A 39 6.75 11.14 8.40
CA SER A 39 6.78 12.25 9.37
C SER A 39 6.83 11.79 10.83
N THR A 40 6.15 10.69 11.16
CA THR A 40 6.14 10.13 12.53
C THR A 40 7.47 9.50 12.92
N ASN A 41 8.10 8.76 12.01
CA ASN A 41 9.45 8.22 12.24
C ASN A 41 10.49 9.34 12.37
N GLU A 42 10.37 10.41 11.59
CA GLU A 42 11.27 11.56 11.71
C GLU A 42 11.04 12.35 13.01
N SER A 43 9.80 12.51 13.49
CA SER A 43 9.53 13.24 14.73
C SER A 43 10.12 12.56 15.97
N ASP A 44 10.06 11.23 16.06
CA ASP A 44 10.59 10.51 17.22
C ASP A 44 12.12 10.52 17.25
N VAL A 45 12.76 10.33 16.09
CA VAL A 45 14.22 10.43 15.98
C VAL A 45 14.68 11.87 16.23
N THR A 46 13.94 12.89 15.76
CA THR A 46 14.30 14.29 16.03
C THR A 46 14.08 14.68 17.48
N MET A 47 13.09 14.13 18.20
CA MET A 47 12.93 14.35 19.64
C MET A 47 14.10 13.77 20.43
N LEU A 48 14.48 12.54 20.12
CA LEU A 48 15.57 11.84 20.79
C LEU A 48 16.93 12.47 20.46
N THR A 49 17.15 12.86 19.20
CA THR A 49 18.33 13.62 18.76
C THR A 49 18.38 15.01 19.39
N ARG A 50 17.23 15.69 19.54
CA ARG A 50 17.13 16.99 20.24
C ARG A 50 17.47 16.82 21.72
N TRP A 51 17.02 15.74 22.36
CA TRP A 51 17.36 15.42 23.74
C TRP A 51 18.86 15.12 23.89
N MET A 52 19.42 14.24 23.05
CA MET A 52 20.86 13.94 23.07
C MET A 52 21.73 15.16 22.78
N LYS A 53 21.29 16.08 21.90
CA LYS A 53 21.97 17.38 21.70
C LYS A 53 22.06 18.22 22.97
N ARG A 54 21.12 18.10 23.91
CA ARG A 54 21.19 18.80 25.21
C ARG A 54 22.18 18.15 26.19
N PHE A 55 22.50 16.88 26.01
CA PHE A 55 23.53 16.17 26.80
C PHE A 55 24.90 16.18 26.14
N SER A 56 24.97 16.53 24.85
CA SER A 56 26.22 16.70 24.14
C SER A 56 26.89 17.99 24.64
N LEU A 57 27.94 17.85 25.44
CA LEU A 57 28.83 18.94 25.84
C LEU A 57 29.66 19.39 24.62
N SER A 58 29.03 20.06 23.67
CA SER A 58 29.73 20.83 22.64
C SER A 58 29.53 22.30 22.93
N GLY A 59 30.64 22.97 23.22
CA GLY A 59 30.73 24.38 23.55
C GLY A 59 30.09 25.29 22.50
N GLU A 60 29.71 26.46 23.00
CA GLU A 60 29.06 27.56 22.29
C GLU A 60 29.67 27.85 20.90
N GLY A 61 28.79 27.97 19.90
CA GLY A 61 29.21 28.30 18.54
C GLY A 61 28.06 28.60 17.58
N LYS A 62 27.57 29.85 17.64
CA LYS A 62 26.92 30.64 16.58
C LYS A 62 25.55 30.18 15.99
N LYS A 63 24.65 31.17 16.00
CA LYS A 63 23.39 31.26 15.26
C LYS A 63 23.64 31.09 13.76
N GLU A 64 22.78 30.33 13.10
CA GLU A 64 22.35 30.63 11.73
C GLU A 64 20.91 30.16 11.51
N ASN A 65 20.05 31.15 11.26
CA ASN A 65 18.69 30.98 10.77
C ASN A 65 18.76 30.40 9.35
N SER A 66 18.19 29.21 9.15
CA SER A 66 17.66 28.82 7.85
C SER A 66 16.24 28.32 8.06
N ILE A 67 15.30 29.26 7.93
CA ILE A 67 13.91 28.95 7.59
C ILE A 67 13.98 28.43 6.15
N ALA A 68 14.23 27.12 6.01
CA ALA A 68 13.97 26.43 4.77
C ALA A 68 12.46 26.45 4.59
N SER A 69 12.02 27.28 3.66
CA SER A 69 10.66 27.29 3.13
C SER A 69 10.35 25.87 2.64
N GLU A 70 9.67 25.10 3.48
CA GLU A 70 8.95 23.89 3.09
C GLU A 70 7.84 24.34 2.15
N LYS A 71 8.17 24.50 0.87
CA LYS A 71 7.19 24.35 -0.20
C LYS A 71 6.60 22.97 0.01
N ALA A 72 5.35 22.94 0.48
CA ALA A 72 4.48 21.77 0.46
C ALA A 72 4.66 21.11 -0.90
N ARG A 73 5.46 20.03 -0.94
CA ARG A 73 5.57 19.21 -2.12
C ARG A 73 4.25 18.49 -2.19
N GLU A 74 3.39 18.94 -3.09
CA GLU A 74 2.30 18.13 -3.62
C GLU A 74 2.81 16.69 -3.74
N PRO A 75 2.16 15.71 -3.11
CA PRO A 75 2.65 14.35 -3.10
C PRO A 75 2.80 13.91 -4.56
N LYS A 76 4.02 13.53 -4.96
CA LYS A 76 4.30 13.00 -6.30
C LYS A 76 3.36 11.83 -6.54
N GLY A 77 2.26 12.08 -7.25
CA GLY A 77 1.23 11.09 -7.50
C GLY A 77 1.84 9.88 -8.20
N LEU A 78 1.48 8.69 -7.74
CA LEU A 78 1.76 7.45 -8.46
C LEU A 78 1.06 7.52 -9.81
N VAL A 79 1.83 7.65 -10.89
CA VAL A 79 1.31 7.59 -12.26
C VAL A 79 1.08 6.12 -12.61
N LEU A 80 -0.18 5.69 -12.51
CA LEU A 80 -0.62 4.33 -12.83
C LEU A 80 -1.49 4.40 -14.09
N ARG A 81 -1.20 3.55 -15.07
CA ARG A 81 -1.85 3.60 -16.39
C ARG A 81 -3.13 2.77 -16.46
N THR A 82 -3.16 1.67 -15.72
CA THR A 82 -4.24 0.68 -15.72
C THR A 82 -5.18 0.84 -14.53
N TYR A 83 -4.87 1.73 -13.59
CA TYR A 83 -5.70 2.01 -12.44
C TYR A 83 -6.82 2.98 -12.79
N GLN A 84 -8.08 2.53 -12.69
CA GLN A 84 -9.28 3.32 -12.95
C GLN A 84 -10.33 2.98 -11.90
N ASN A 85 -11.27 3.87 -11.57
CA ASN A 85 -12.47 3.56 -10.75
C ASN A 85 -12.24 2.71 -9.47
N GLY A 86 -11.10 2.86 -8.80
CA GLY A 86 -10.78 2.12 -7.58
C GLY A 86 -10.09 0.76 -7.77
N GLY A 87 -9.67 0.39 -8.98
CA GLY A 87 -8.99 -0.89 -9.23
C GLY A 87 -8.15 -0.90 -10.51
N PHE A 88 -7.41 -1.99 -10.72
CA PHE A 88 -6.59 -2.21 -11.91
C PHE A 88 -7.39 -2.96 -12.98
N TYR A 89 -7.20 -2.56 -14.24
CA TYR A 89 -7.90 -3.13 -15.40
C TYR A 89 -6.94 -3.66 -16.46
N ILE A 90 -7.38 -4.70 -17.15
CA ILE A 90 -6.79 -5.15 -18.40
C ILE A 90 -7.75 -4.78 -19.54
N ASP A 91 -7.22 -4.43 -20.69
CA ASP A 91 -8.00 -4.03 -21.88
C ASP A 91 -8.67 -5.22 -22.58
N GLY A 92 -8.32 -6.45 -22.17
CA GLY A 92 -8.83 -7.69 -22.75
C GLY A 92 -8.24 -8.00 -24.13
N SER A 93 -7.25 -7.23 -24.59
CA SER A 93 -6.57 -7.44 -25.88
C SER A 93 -5.48 -8.52 -25.77
N GLY A 94 -5.01 -8.81 -24.56
CA GLY A 94 -3.98 -9.80 -24.28
C GLY A 94 -4.47 -11.25 -24.38
N SER A 95 -3.56 -12.15 -24.80
CA SER A 95 -3.77 -13.61 -24.88
C SER A 95 -3.81 -14.32 -23.52
N VAL A 96 -3.67 -13.59 -22.41
CA VAL A 96 -3.51 -14.15 -21.06
C VAL A 96 -4.79 -13.92 -20.25
N ALA A 97 -5.35 -15.00 -19.70
CA ALA A 97 -6.52 -14.94 -18.84
C ALA A 97 -6.25 -14.13 -17.55
N LEU A 98 -7.27 -13.39 -17.08
CA LEU A 98 -7.21 -12.58 -15.85
C LEU A 98 -6.70 -13.38 -14.63
N GLN A 99 -7.14 -14.63 -14.51
CA GLN A 99 -6.74 -15.55 -13.43
C GLN A 99 -5.22 -15.79 -13.39
N HIS A 100 -4.57 -15.80 -14.56
CA HIS A 100 -3.13 -16.02 -14.65
C HIS A 100 -2.35 -14.75 -14.23
N ILE A 101 -2.87 -13.57 -14.55
CA ILE A 101 -2.31 -12.28 -14.11
C ILE A 101 -2.43 -12.17 -12.59
N GLU A 102 -3.62 -12.45 -12.05
CA GLU A 102 -3.87 -12.50 -10.60
C GLU A 102 -2.90 -13.48 -9.91
N HIS A 103 -2.82 -14.72 -10.42
CA HIS A 103 -1.91 -15.72 -9.86
C HIS A 103 -0.44 -15.27 -9.90
N SER A 104 -0.03 -14.56 -10.97
CA SER A 104 1.32 -14.01 -11.10
C SER A 104 1.59 -12.91 -10.06
N ILE A 105 0.61 -12.03 -9.83
CA ILE A 105 0.70 -10.99 -8.79
C ILE A 105 0.84 -11.65 -7.42
N HIS A 106 -0.02 -12.61 -7.08
CA HIS A 106 0.03 -13.33 -5.81
C HIS A 106 1.37 -14.05 -5.62
N THR A 107 1.85 -14.76 -6.64
CA THR A 107 3.13 -15.48 -6.58
C THR A 107 4.32 -14.54 -6.38
N SER A 108 4.31 -13.40 -7.07
CA SER A 108 5.34 -12.37 -6.90
C SER A 108 5.36 -11.80 -5.48
N LEU A 109 4.18 -11.43 -4.96
CA LEU A 109 4.04 -10.89 -3.62
C LEU A 109 4.37 -11.91 -2.54
N TRP A 110 3.96 -13.18 -2.70
CA TRP A 110 4.32 -14.26 -1.78
C TRP A 110 5.82 -14.52 -1.74
N LYS A 111 6.49 -14.45 -2.88
CA LYS A 111 7.95 -14.61 -2.93
C LYS A 111 8.66 -13.51 -2.15
N LYS A 112 8.15 -12.27 -2.18
CA LYS A 112 8.79 -11.11 -1.53
C LYS A 112 8.41 -10.97 -0.05
N TYR A 113 7.13 -11.09 0.29
CA TYR A 113 6.60 -10.77 1.63
C TYR A 113 6.09 -11.99 2.40
N GLY A 114 6.11 -13.17 1.79
CA GLY A 114 5.56 -14.38 2.37
C GLY A 114 4.03 -14.49 2.28
N LYS A 115 3.49 -15.55 2.89
CA LYS A 115 2.06 -15.84 2.98
C LYS A 115 1.58 -15.59 4.40
N GLY A 116 0.59 -14.74 4.56
CA GLY A 116 -0.10 -14.51 5.84
C GLY A 116 -1.32 -15.43 5.95
N ILE A 117 -1.40 -16.18 7.04
CA ILE A 117 -2.62 -16.88 7.44
C ILE A 117 -3.34 -16.00 8.45
N VAL A 118 -4.50 -15.48 8.07
CA VAL A 118 -5.31 -14.61 8.94
C VAL A 118 -6.51 -15.37 9.47
N HIS A 119 -6.61 -15.46 10.79
CA HIS A 119 -7.83 -15.89 11.46
C HIS A 119 -8.83 -14.73 11.43
N CYS A 120 -9.97 -14.95 10.79
CA CYS A 120 -10.99 -13.92 10.62
C CYS A 120 -12.16 -14.17 11.56
N SER A 121 -12.35 -13.24 12.50
CA SER A 121 -13.43 -13.30 13.48
C SER A 121 -14.81 -13.14 12.83
N GLY A 122 -14.92 -12.36 11.76
CA GLY A 122 -16.20 -12.14 11.08
C GLY A 122 -16.63 -13.28 10.15
N CYS A 123 -15.71 -14.11 9.64
CA CYS A 123 -16.06 -15.33 8.89
C CYS A 123 -16.51 -16.49 9.79
N ASN A 124 -15.97 -16.57 11.01
CA ASN A 124 -16.44 -17.49 12.02
C ASN A 124 -16.01 -17.01 13.42
N PRO A 125 -16.95 -16.64 14.32
CA PRO A 125 -16.61 -16.25 15.69
C PRO A 125 -15.99 -17.38 16.52
N SER A 126 -16.11 -18.65 16.07
CA SER A 126 -15.46 -19.81 16.70
C SER A 126 -14.03 -20.11 16.18
N GLY A 127 -13.49 -19.30 15.25
CA GLY A 127 -12.05 -19.27 14.94
C GLY A 127 -11.51 -20.30 13.94
N THR A 128 -12.36 -21.13 13.32
CA THR A 128 -11.89 -22.21 12.43
C THR A 128 -11.62 -21.80 10.98
N LYS A 129 -12.22 -20.70 10.50
CA LYS A 129 -12.00 -20.21 9.14
C LYS A 129 -10.76 -19.32 9.06
N LYS A 130 -9.90 -19.63 8.09
CA LYS A 130 -8.62 -18.96 7.83
C LYS A 130 -8.62 -18.39 6.42
N HIS A 131 -8.11 -17.18 6.25
CA HIS A 131 -7.79 -16.63 4.94
C HIS A 131 -6.30 -16.81 4.66
N LEU A 132 -5.97 -17.27 3.45
CA LEU A 132 -4.60 -17.65 3.06
C LEU A 132 -3.98 -16.68 2.04
N GLU A 133 -4.76 -15.73 1.54
CA GLU A 133 -4.39 -14.79 0.48
C GLU A 133 -3.89 -13.44 1.01
N TRP A 134 -3.56 -13.36 2.31
CA TRP A 134 -3.09 -12.12 2.93
C TRP A 134 -1.57 -11.97 2.87
N PHE A 135 -1.12 -10.73 2.80
CA PHE A 135 0.29 -10.36 2.72
C PHE A 135 0.62 -9.41 3.88
N TYR A 136 1.78 -9.57 4.49
CA TYR A 136 2.29 -8.61 5.45
C TYR A 136 3.13 -7.56 4.71
N LEU A 137 2.50 -6.44 4.34
CA LEU A 137 3.11 -5.43 3.48
C LEU A 137 3.62 -4.25 4.30
N PRO A 138 4.91 -3.89 4.18
CA PRO A 138 5.42 -2.63 4.73
C PRO A 138 4.74 -1.43 4.06
N ILE A 139 4.38 -0.40 4.84
CA ILE A 139 3.73 0.82 4.31
C ILE A 139 4.61 1.49 3.25
N ASN A 140 5.93 1.54 3.48
CA ASN A 140 6.91 2.11 2.55
C ASN A 140 6.97 1.42 1.19
N ASP A 141 6.55 0.16 1.11
CA ASP A 141 6.58 -0.63 -0.12
C ASP A 141 5.28 -0.50 -0.93
N LEU A 142 4.22 0.08 -0.37
CA LEU A 142 2.93 0.24 -1.04
C LEU A 142 3.02 0.97 -2.40
N PRO A 143 3.79 2.07 -2.55
CA PRO A 143 3.96 2.72 -3.85
C PRO A 143 4.58 1.78 -4.90
N TYR A 144 5.61 1.03 -4.51
CA TYR A 144 6.28 0.06 -5.37
C TYR A 144 5.35 -1.09 -5.76
N ILE A 145 4.53 -1.59 -4.82
CA ILE A 145 3.57 -2.66 -5.07
C ILE A 145 2.54 -2.22 -6.12
N PHE A 146 1.99 -1.01 -6.00
CA PHE A 146 1.01 -0.49 -6.95
C PHE A 146 1.61 -0.35 -8.36
N GLN A 147 2.86 0.11 -8.47
CA GLN A 147 3.55 0.16 -9.76
C GLN A 147 3.80 -1.23 -10.34
N ASN A 148 4.12 -2.23 -9.52
CA ASN A 148 4.31 -3.60 -10.03
C ASN A 148 3.01 -4.20 -10.54
N ILE A 149 1.90 -4.01 -9.80
CA ILE A 149 0.58 -4.46 -10.26
C ILE A 149 0.23 -3.78 -11.58
N ASP A 150 0.43 -2.47 -11.69
CA ASP A 150 0.23 -1.72 -12.95
C ASP A 150 1.08 -2.30 -14.09
N ASN A 151 2.35 -2.62 -13.82
CA ASN A 151 3.24 -3.24 -14.80
C ASN A 151 2.80 -4.67 -15.21
N PHE A 152 2.25 -5.46 -14.29
CA PHE A 152 1.69 -6.78 -14.61
C PHE A 152 0.49 -6.65 -15.55
N CYS A 153 -0.38 -5.67 -15.29
CA CYS A 153 -1.51 -5.36 -16.15
C CYS A 153 -1.04 -4.81 -17.52
N LEU A 154 -0.02 -3.95 -17.56
CA LEU A 154 0.50 -3.35 -18.80
C LEU A 154 1.25 -4.32 -19.71
N LYS A 155 2.18 -5.12 -19.17
CA LYS A 155 3.05 -6.03 -19.95
C LYS A 155 2.27 -7.07 -20.75
N LYS A 156 0.98 -7.25 -20.44
CA LYS A 156 0.11 -8.23 -21.09
C LYS A 156 -0.98 -7.59 -21.97
N ASN A 157 -1.05 -6.26 -22.00
CA ASN A 157 -1.87 -5.46 -22.93
C ASN A 157 -1.07 -5.04 -24.19
N GLY A 158 0.24 -5.29 -24.24
CA GLY A 158 1.13 -4.88 -25.34
C GLY A 158 1.82 -6.05 -26.03
N GLY A 159 1.03 -6.99 -26.56
CA GLY A 159 1.49 -8.06 -27.44
C GLY A 159 1.18 -7.74 -28.90
#